data_AF-A0A9Q8PDI7-F1
#
_entry.id   AF-A0A9Q8PDI7-F1
#
_cell.length_a   1.000
_cell.length_b   1.000
_cell.length_c   1.000
_cell.angle_alpha   90.00
_cell.angle_beta   90.00
_cell.angle_gamma   90.00
#
_symmetry.space_group_name_H-M   'P 1'
#
loop_
_entity.id
_entity.type
_entity.pdbx_description
1 polymer ?
#
loop_
_entity_poly.entity_id
_entity_poly.type
_entity_poly.pdbx_seq_one_letter_code
_entity_poly.pdbx_strand_id
1 'polypeptide(L)'
;MATPTNCKMTFFDLPRELRDSVYECGAQFTFTRTVDLALSRPITRYSNGSLLLTSCQSHNETAKLYYARTIFYATNVDKLFNWITALPDKYVTAIKNIRCTWPAAWIL
;
A
#
# COMPACT_ATOMS: atom_id res chain seq x y z
N MET A 1 -13.04 45.75 11.84
CA MET A 1 -12.64 44.56 12.61
C MET A 1 -12.73 43.35 11.69
N ALA A 2 -11.60 42.81 11.23
CA ALA A 2 -11.59 41.62 10.37
C ALA A 2 -11.64 40.38 11.26
N THR A 3 -12.63 39.52 11.05
CA THR A 3 -12.72 38.21 11.70
C THR A 3 -11.55 37.33 11.23
N PRO A 4 -10.91 36.55 12.12
CA PRO A 4 -9.88 35.61 11.70
C PRO A 4 -10.51 34.57 10.78
N THR A 5 -10.07 34.57 9.52
CA THR A 5 -10.37 33.53 8.56
C THR A 5 -9.91 32.21 9.14
N ASN A 6 -10.85 31.31 9.37
CA ASN A 6 -10.63 29.96 9.88
C ASN A 6 -9.77 29.20 8.85
N CYS A 7 -8.44 29.34 8.96
CA CYS A 7 -7.49 28.64 8.10
C CYS A 7 -7.54 27.17 8.47
N LYS A 8 -8.33 26.42 7.71
CA LYS A 8 -8.45 24.98 7.86
C LYS A 8 -7.14 24.35 7.40
N MET A 9 -6.26 24.07 8.34
CA MET A 9 -5.01 23.37 8.10
C MET A 9 -5.31 21.96 7.58
N THR A 10 -4.73 21.61 6.44
CA THR A 10 -4.84 20.29 5.84
C THR A 10 -3.67 19.40 6.27
N PHE A 11 -3.82 18.09 6.12
CA PHE A 11 -2.75 17.14 6.42
C PHE A 11 -1.45 17.42 5.64
N PHE A 12 -1.56 17.94 4.42
CA PHE A 12 -0.40 18.23 3.57
C PHE A 12 0.32 19.53 3.94
N ASP A 13 -0.29 20.37 4.78
CA ASP A 13 0.35 21.58 5.33
C ASP A 13 1.29 21.25 6.50
N LEU A 14 1.25 20.02 7.02
CA LEU A 14 2.18 19.55 8.05
C LEU A 14 3.59 19.41 7.45
N PRO A 15 4.68 19.64 8.23
CA PRO A 15 6.03 19.27 7.84
C PRO A 15 6.17 17.79 7.46
N ARG A 16 7.15 17.49 6.60
CA ARG A 16 7.34 16.16 6.04
C ARG A 16 7.55 15.10 7.12
N GLU A 17 8.30 15.44 8.16
CA GLU A 17 8.68 14.59 9.27
C GLU A 17 7.44 14.12 10.07
N LEU A 18 6.46 15.01 10.23
CA LEU A 18 5.19 14.68 10.91
C LEU A 18 4.32 13.77 10.03
N ARG A 19 4.28 14.02 8.72
CA ARG A 19 3.57 13.14 7.79
C ARG A 19 4.19 11.75 7.75
N ASP A 20 5.51 11.66 7.69
CA ASP A 20 6.25 10.40 7.72
C ASP A 20 5.96 9.63 9.02
N SER A 21 5.90 10.29 10.18
CA SER A 21 5.49 9.66 11.44
C SER A 21 4.08 9.06 11.39
N VAL A 22 3.13 9.75 10.75
CA VAL A 22 1.76 9.26 10.55
C VAL A 22 1.75 8.08 9.57
N TYR A 23 2.52 8.15 8.49
CA TYR A 23 2.64 7.05 7.53
C TYR A 23 3.28 5.81 8.14
N GLU A 24 4.32 5.96 8.94
CA GLU A 24 4.99 4.86 9.63
C GLU A 24 4.07 4.17 10.64
N CYS A 25 3.33 4.96 11.41
CA CYS A 25 2.31 4.46 12.32
C CYS A 25 1.23 3.71 11.53
N GLY A 26 0.64 4.34 10.51
CA GLY A 26 -0.37 3.71 9.66
C GLY A 26 0.12 2.43 8.99
N ALA A 27 1.37 2.39 8.56
CA ALA A 27 1.99 1.23 7.94
C ALA A 27 2.12 0.03 8.87
N GLN A 28 2.44 0.27 10.14
CA GLN A 28 2.56 -0.79 11.14
C GLN A 28 1.23 -1.51 11.37
N PHE A 29 0.12 -0.75 11.34
CA PHE A 29 -1.22 -1.30 11.55
C PHE A 29 -1.89 -1.80 10.27
N THR A 30 -1.62 -1.17 9.14
CA THR A 30 -2.38 -1.39 7.90
C THR A 30 -1.62 -2.31 6.95
N PHE A 31 -0.33 -2.09 6.69
CA PHE A 31 0.36 -2.79 5.59
C PHE A 31 0.65 -4.26 5.85
N THR A 32 0.52 -4.74 7.08
CA THR A 32 0.72 -6.14 7.49
C THR A 32 -0.39 -7.09 6.99
N ARG A 33 -1.46 -6.60 6.34
CA ARG A 33 -2.52 -7.47 5.81
C ARG A 33 -2.19 -8.02 4.42
N THR A 34 -2.54 -9.29 4.24
CA THR A 34 -2.46 -10.06 3.00
C THR A 34 -3.20 -9.37 1.84
N VAL A 35 -2.48 -9.10 0.74
CA VAL A 35 -3.10 -8.73 -0.54
C VAL A 35 -3.21 -9.98 -1.39
N ASP A 36 -4.43 -10.42 -1.72
CA ASP A 36 -4.65 -11.53 -2.65
C ASP A 36 -4.59 -11.02 -4.10
N LEU A 37 -3.54 -11.42 -4.81
CA LEU A 37 -3.32 -11.09 -6.22
C LEU A 37 -4.27 -11.85 -7.18
N ALA A 38 -5.11 -12.76 -6.66
CA ALA A 38 -6.11 -13.47 -7.45
C ALA A 38 -7.24 -12.56 -7.97
N LEU A 39 -7.55 -11.50 -7.22
CA LEU A 39 -8.67 -10.61 -7.47
C LEU A 39 -8.20 -9.35 -8.21
N SER A 40 -8.50 -9.29 -9.50
CA SER A 40 -8.45 -8.08 -10.33
C SER A 40 -9.49 -7.02 -9.94
N ARG A 41 -10.08 -7.10 -8.74
CA ARG A 41 -11.14 -6.20 -8.26
C ARG A 41 -10.63 -5.33 -7.12
N PRO A 42 -11.07 -4.05 -7.07
CA PRO A 42 -10.56 -3.06 -6.14
C PRO A 42 -10.81 -3.54 -4.72
N ILE A 43 -9.76 -3.48 -3.92
CA ILE A 43 -9.69 -4.05 -2.59
C ILE A 43 -10.87 -3.52 -1.77
N THR A 44 -11.87 -4.37 -1.54
CA THR A 44 -13.13 -3.98 -0.90
C THR A 44 -12.92 -3.88 0.60
N ARG A 45 -13.12 -2.65 1.12
CA ARG A 45 -13.20 -2.23 2.53
C ARG A 45 -11.85 -2.22 3.28
N TYR A 46 -11.44 -1.01 3.64
CA TYR A 46 -10.30 -0.70 4.53
C TYR A 46 -8.99 -1.38 4.09
N SER A 47 -8.67 -1.25 2.81
CA SER A 47 -7.46 -1.85 2.26
C SER A 47 -6.22 -1.06 2.61
N ASN A 48 -5.11 -1.79 2.66
CA ASN A 48 -3.75 -1.29 2.82
C ASN A 48 -3.34 -0.25 1.78
N GLY A 49 -4.10 -0.11 0.69
CA GLY A 49 -3.86 0.89 -0.35
C GLY A 49 -4.58 2.22 -0.12
N SER A 50 -5.38 2.40 0.94
CA SER A 50 -6.16 3.63 1.11
C SER A 50 -5.27 4.88 1.15
N LEU A 51 -4.15 4.85 1.88
CA LEU A 51 -3.15 5.92 1.90
C LEU A 51 -2.51 6.17 0.53
N LEU A 52 -2.26 5.10 -0.25
CA LEU A 52 -1.72 5.19 -1.61
C LEU A 52 -2.69 5.83 -2.61
N LEU A 53 -3.99 5.70 -2.36
CA LEU A 53 -5.05 6.12 -3.27
C LEU A 53 -5.66 7.48 -2.90
N THR A 54 -5.27 8.05 -1.75
CA THR A 54 -5.88 9.29 -1.24
C THR A 54 -5.43 10.53 -2.03
N SER A 55 -4.15 10.64 -2.39
CA SER A 55 -3.62 11.74 -3.21
C SER A 55 -2.31 11.37 -3.90
N CYS A 56 -1.94 12.09 -4.97
CA CYS A 56 -0.64 11.91 -5.63
C CYS A 56 0.55 12.15 -4.69
N GLN A 57 0.41 13.08 -3.76
CA GLN A 57 1.43 13.33 -2.74
C GLN A 57 1.56 12.10 -1.84
N SER A 58 0.50 11.69 -1.15
CA SER A 58 0.52 10.50 -0.28
C SER A 58 1.00 9.26 -1.03
N HIS A 59 0.63 9.09 -2.30
CA HIS A 59 1.13 8.00 -3.14
C HIS A 59 2.67 8.01 -3.21
N ASN A 60 3.25 9.14 -3.61
CA ASN A 60 4.71 9.26 -3.74
C ASN A 60 5.43 9.11 -2.39
N GLU A 61 4.83 9.61 -1.31
CA GLU A 61 5.42 9.55 0.03
C GLU A 61 5.36 8.14 0.63
N THR A 62 4.30 7.36 0.34
CA THR A 62 4.03 6.07 1.00
C THR A 62 4.27 4.84 0.14
N ALA A 63 4.37 4.95 -1.18
CA ALA A 63 4.44 3.79 -2.07
C ALA A 63 5.60 2.85 -1.74
N LYS A 64 6.81 3.39 -1.55
CA LYS A 64 7.97 2.58 -1.17
C LYS A 64 7.73 1.83 0.15
N LEU A 65 7.12 2.52 1.12
CA LEU A 65 6.87 1.97 2.45
C LEU A 65 5.78 0.88 2.43
N TYR A 66 4.76 1.06 1.59
CA TYR A 66 3.75 0.04 1.30
C TYR A 66 4.39 -1.23 0.74
N TYR A 67 5.09 -1.15 -0.39
CA TYR A 67 5.70 -2.33 -1.02
C TYR A 67 6.73 -3.02 -0.11
N ALA A 68 7.45 -2.25 0.71
CA ALA A 68 8.44 -2.79 1.65
C ALA A 68 7.84 -3.52 2.86
N ARG A 69 6.66 -3.12 3.33
CA ARG A 69 6.06 -3.65 4.55
C ARG A 69 4.86 -4.57 4.29
N THR A 70 4.34 -4.60 3.07
CA THR A 70 3.22 -5.47 2.70
C THR A 70 3.66 -6.89 2.39
N ILE A 71 2.88 -7.85 2.90
CA ILE A 71 2.98 -9.27 2.54
C ILE A 71 1.98 -9.52 1.42
N PHE A 72 2.49 -9.71 0.20
CA PHE A 72 1.68 -10.03 -0.96
C PHE A 72 1.46 -11.53 -1.02
N TYR A 73 0.21 -11.98 -1.12
CA TYR A 73 -0.11 -13.37 -1.33
C TYR A 73 -0.58 -13.61 -2.76
N ALA A 74 0.00 -14.60 -3.41
CA ALA A 74 -0.39 -15.05 -4.72
C ALA A 74 -0.89 -16.49 -4.63
N THR A 75 -2.08 -16.75 -5.16
CA THR A 75 -2.58 -18.12 -5.37
C THR A 75 -2.20 -18.68 -6.75
N ASN A 76 -1.69 -17.82 -7.64
CA ASN A 76 -1.33 -18.17 -9.00
C ASN A 76 -0.02 -17.45 -9.38
N VAL A 77 0.98 -18.22 -9.81
CA VAL A 77 2.32 -17.73 -10.12
C VAL A 77 2.33 -16.87 -11.39
N ASP A 78 1.56 -17.22 -12.41
CA ASP A 78 1.49 -16.45 -13.66
C ASP A 78 0.90 -15.06 -13.41
N LYS A 79 -0.15 -14.97 -12.60
CA LYS A 79 -0.74 -13.68 -12.18
C LYS A 79 0.25 -12.84 -11.37
N LEU A 80 1.00 -13.48 -10.47
CA LEU A 80 2.05 -12.81 -9.72
C LEU A 80 3.12 -12.24 -10.64
N PHE A 81 3.62 -13.05 -11.58
CA PHE A 81 4.66 -12.62 -12.51
C PHE A 81 4.19 -11.45 -13.35
N ASN A 82 2.99 -11.54 -13.94
CA ASN A 82 2.37 -10.45 -14.70
C ASN A 82 2.24 -9.17 -13.88
N TRP A 83 1.83 -9.29 -12.60
CA TRP A 83 1.73 -8.15 -11.70
C TRP A 83 3.10 -7.52 -11.39
N ILE A 84 4.13 -8.32 -11.09
CA ILE A 84 5.49 -7.82 -10.84
C ILE A 84 6.03 -7.11 -12.09
N THR A 85 5.86 -7.70 -13.29
CA THR A 85 6.35 -7.11 -14.54
C THR A 85 5.65 -5.82 -14.94
N ALA A 86 4.43 -5.59 -14.44
CA ALA A 86 3.69 -4.36 -14.69
C ALA A 86 4.08 -3.21 -13.74
N LEU A 87 4.85 -3.50 -12.68
CA LEU A 87 5.26 -2.49 -11.71
C LEU A 87 6.55 -1.78 -12.15
N PRO A 88 6.68 -0.47 -11.87
CA PRO A 88 7.96 0.23 -11.97
C PRO A 88 9.05 -0.42 -11.11
N ASP A 89 10.28 -0.50 -11.62
CA ASP A 89 11.43 -1.13 -10.96
C ASP A 89 11.67 -0.66 -9.51
N LYS A 90 11.46 0.64 -9.26
CA LYS A 90 11.57 1.24 -7.92
C LYS A 90 10.62 0.63 -6.87
N TYR A 91 9.51 0.05 -7.31
CA TYR A 91 8.55 -0.62 -6.43
C TYR A 91 8.83 -2.12 -6.35
N VAL A 92 9.26 -2.74 -7.45
CA VAL A 92 9.70 -4.15 -7.47
C VAL A 92 10.83 -4.38 -6.47
N THR A 93 11.86 -3.51 -6.51
CA THR A 93 13.00 -3.55 -5.56
C THR A 93 12.59 -3.29 -4.11
N ALA A 94 11.45 -2.65 -3.87
CA ALA A 94 10.93 -2.42 -2.54
C ALA A 94 10.19 -3.65 -1.98
N ILE A 95 9.69 -4.56 -2.82
CA ILE A 95 8.95 -5.74 -2.36
C ILE A 95 9.89 -6.69 -1.62
N LYS A 96 9.57 -6.98 -0.36
CA LYS A 96 10.36 -7.90 0.49
C LYS A 96 9.67 -9.21 0.81
N ASN A 97 8.33 -9.24 0.73
CA ASN A 97 7.54 -10.35 1.24
C ASN A 97 6.48 -10.77 0.22
N ILE A 98 6.74 -11.86 -0.50
CA ILE A 98 5.76 -12.51 -1.37
C ILE A 98 5.57 -13.94 -0.89
N ARG A 99 4.31 -14.36 -0.74
CA ARG A 99 3.96 -15.73 -0.40
C ARG A 99 3.11 -16.32 -1.52
N CYS A 100 3.61 -17.39 -2.12
CA CYS A 100 2.84 -18.19 -3.06
C CYS A 100 2.17 -19.33 -2.32
N THR A 101 0.84 -19.37 -2.32
CA THR A 101 0.09 -20.52 -1.83
C THR A 101 -0.24 -21.41 -3.00
N TRP A 102 0.26 -22.63 -2.99
CA TRP A 102 -0.19 -23.65 -3.92
C TRP A 102 -1.59 -24.10 -3.48
N PRO A 103 -2.55 -24.26 -4.40
CA PRO A 103 -3.77 -24.97 -4.05
C PRO A 103 -3.35 -26.34 -3.54
N ALA A 104 -3.76 -26.69 -2.32
CA ALA A 104 -3.65 -28.04 -1.79
C ALA A 104 -4.59 -28.95 -2.60
N ALA A 105 -4.21 -29.24 -3.83
CA ALA A 105 -4.74 -30.35 -4.57
C ALA A 105 -3.78 -31.52 -4.31
N TRP A 106 -4.35 -32.68 -3.96
CA TRP A 106 -3.69 -33.98 -3.82
C TRP A 106 -3.00 -34.25 -2.47
N ILE A 107 -3.80 -34.43 -1.42
CA ILE A 107 -3.57 -35.58 -0.52
C ILE A 107 -4.58 -36.63 -0.95
N LEU A 108 -4.07 -37.66 -1.64
CA LEU A 108 -4.77 -38.90 -1.98
C LEU A 108 -5.12 -39.69 -0.72
#